data_AF-A0A7K6ZWR5-F1
#
_entry.id   AF-A0A7K6ZWR5-F1
#
_cell.length_a   1.000
_cell.length_b   1.000
_cell.length_c   1.000
_cell.angle_alpha   90.00
_cell.angle_beta   90.00
_cell.angle_gamma   90.00
#
_symmetry.space_group_name_H-M   'P 1'
#
loop_
_entity.id
_entity.type
_entity.pdbx_description
1 polymer ?
#
loop_
_entity_poly.entity_id
_entity_poly.type
_entity_poly.pdbx_seq_one_letter_code
_entity_poly.pdbx_strand_id
1 'polypeptide(L)'
;RPWAPGQPPAAAAEAESAEEAGGRARRLRTAFSAEQISTLESSFQRHQYLGAAERRKLAGRMQLSEVQIKTWFQNRRMKLKRQL
;
A
#
# COMPACT_ATOMS: atom_id res chain seq x y z
N ARG A 1 -2.90 -7.00 35.19
CA ARG A 1 -3.23 -5.81 34.36
C ARG A 1 -2.92 -6.17 32.90
N PRO A 2 -3.91 -6.32 32.02
CA PRO A 2 -3.68 -6.71 30.63
C PRO A 2 -3.10 -5.54 29.83
N TRP A 3 -2.12 -5.86 28.99
CA TRP A 3 -1.50 -4.99 27.99
C TRP A 3 -2.56 -4.58 26.94
N ALA A 4 -2.94 -3.31 26.92
CA ALA A 4 -3.75 -2.74 25.85
C ALA A 4 -2.81 -2.34 24.69
N PRO A 5 -2.91 -2.92 23.49
CA PRO A 5 -2.17 -2.42 22.35
C PRO A 5 -2.75 -1.07 21.94
N GLY A 6 -1.97 -0.02 22.20
CA GLY A 6 -2.27 1.36 21.85
C GLY A 6 -2.59 1.52 20.37
N GLN A 7 -3.53 2.43 20.12
CA GLN A 7 -3.93 2.93 18.82
C GLN A 7 -2.71 3.27 17.93
N PRO A 8 -2.72 2.91 16.64
CA PRO A 8 -1.77 3.49 15.69
C PRO A 8 -2.07 4.99 15.51
N PRO A 9 -1.04 5.82 15.24
CA PRO A 9 -1.14 7.27 15.29
C PRO A 9 -2.03 7.83 14.18
N ALA A 10 -2.96 8.69 14.61
CA ALA A 10 -3.72 9.61 13.78
C ALA A 10 -2.80 10.69 13.19
N ALA A 11 -2.16 10.43 12.05
CA ALA A 11 -1.47 11.46 11.26
C ALA A 11 -1.15 10.95 9.84
N ALA A 12 -2.18 10.75 9.02
CA ALA A 12 -2.07 10.75 7.56
C ALA A 12 -3.47 11.01 6.96
N ALA A 13 -4.13 12.04 7.49
CA ALA A 13 -5.38 12.56 6.94
C ALA A 13 -5.05 13.59 5.85
N GLU A 14 -4.59 13.12 4.70
CA GLU A 14 -4.66 13.89 3.46
C GLU A 14 -4.85 12.92 2.29
N ALA A 15 -6.10 12.84 1.82
CA ALA A 15 -6.49 12.79 0.41
C ALA A 15 -8.00 12.55 0.34
N GLU A 16 -8.76 13.65 0.29
CA GLU A 16 -10.02 13.70 -0.44
C GLU A 16 -9.81 13.19 -1.87
N SER A 17 -10.62 12.22 -2.29
CA SER A 17 -11.65 12.37 -3.32
C SER A 17 -12.00 11.00 -3.90
N ALA A 18 -13.30 10.66 -3.78
CA ALA A 18 -14.10 9.69 -4.53
C ALA A 18 -13.56 8.24 -4.65
N GLU A 19 -14.27 7.18 -4.29
CA GLU A 19 -15.68 6.91 -4.59
C GLU A 19 -16.33 6.03 -3.51
N GLU A 20 -17.65 6.18 -3.47
CA GLU A 20 -18.66 5.48 -2.70
C GLU A 20 -18.60 3.95 -2.81
N ALA A 21 -19.01 3.29 -1.71
CA ALA A 21 -19.99 2.20 -1.67
C ALA A 21 -19.61 1.16 -0.61
N GLY A 22 -20.41 1.16 0.47
CA GLY A 22 -20.96 -0.08 1.00
C GLY A 22 -20.01 -1.08 1.64
N GLY A 23 -20.02 -1.08 2.97
CA GLY A 23 -19.92 -2.34 3.69
C GLY A 23 -18.49 -2.76 4.03
N ARG A 24 -18.35 -3.06 5.32
CA ARG A 24 -17.17 -3.56 6.02
C ARG A 24 -16.81 -4.99 5.57
N ALA A 25 -16.65 -5.24 4.27
CA ALA A 25 -16.03 -6.45 3.78
C ALA A 25 -14.53 -6.31 4.07
N ARG A 26 -14.03 -7.04 5.07
CA ARG A 26 -12.59 -7.24 5.25
C ARG A 26 -12.02 -7.70 3.92
N ARG A 27 -11.43 -6.78 3.14
CA ARG A 27 -10.86 -7.08 1.82
C ARG A 27 -10.03 -8.34 1.97
N LEU A 28 -10.41 -9.38 1.21
CA LEU A 28 -9.73 -10.66 1.24
C LEU A 28 -8.24 -10.39 1.07
N ARG A 29 -7.41 -10.96 1.95
CA ARG A 29 -5.98 -10.70 1.94
C ARG A 29 -5.38 -11.29 0.67
N THR A 30 -5.26 -10.48 -0.37
CA THR A 30 -4.67 -10.91 -1.64
C THR A 30 -3.17 -11.08 -1.45
N ALA A 31 -2.66 -12.28 -1.75
CA ALA A 31 -1.23 -12.49 -1.91
C ALA A 31 -0.82 -12.05 -3.32
N PHE A 32 0.25 -11.27 -3.42
CA PHE A 32 0.84 -10.92 -4.71
C PHE A 32 1.65 -12.11 -5.24
N SER A 33 1.66 -12.30 -6.55
CA SER A 33 2.53 -13.30 -7.18
C SER A 33 4.00 -12.91 -7.06
N ALA A 34 4.92 -13.86 -7.23
CA ALA A 34 6.36 -13.58 -7.19
C ALA A 34 6.78 -12.56 -8.25
N GLU A 35 6.21 -12.63 -9.46
CA GLU A 35 6.44 -11.67 -10.54
C GLU A 35 5.95 -10.27 -10.17
N GLN A 36 4.77 -10.19 -9.52
CA GLN A 36 4.25 -8.92 -9.04
C GLN A 36 5.15 -8.33 -7.95
N ILE A 37 5.61 -9.14 -6.99
CA ILE A 37 6.53 -8.67 -5.95
C ILE A 37 7.84 -8.17 -6.56
N SER A 38 8.42 -8.92 -7.50
CA SER A 38 9.66 -8.53 -8.20
C SER A 38 9.53 -7.19 -8.93
N THR A 39 8.41 -6.98 -9.63
CA THR A 39 8.14 -5.73 -10.34
C THR A 39 7.95 -4.56 -9.37
N LEU A 40 7.21 -4.76 -8.27
CA LEU A 40 7.00 -3.75 -7.23
C LEU A 40 8.32 -3.35 -6.57
N GLU A 41 9.18 -4.34 -6.26
CA GLU A 41 10.47 -4.12 -5.62
C GLU A 41 11.46 -3.43 -6.54
N SER A 42 11.50 -3.81 -7.82
CA SER A 42 12.30 -3.13 -8.85
C SER A 42 11.86 -1.67 -9.06
N SER A 43 10.56 -1.39 -8.95
CA SER A 43 10.06 -0.01 -8.98
C SER A 43 10.46 0.75 -7.71
N PHE A 44 10.38 0.11 -6.54
CA PHE A 44 10.70 0.72 -5.25
C PHE A 44 12.18 1.10 -5.11
N GLN A 45 13.08 0.28 -5.64
CA GLN A 45 14.53 0.57 -5.66
C GLN A 45 14.85 1.83 -6.45
N ARG A 46 14.08 2.12 -7.51
CA ARG A 46 14.23 3.35 -8.30
C ARG A 46 13.59 4.54 -7.60
N HIS A 47 12.31 4.43 -7.23
CA HIS A 47 11.57 5.47 -6.53
C HIS A 47 10.81 4.88 -5.35
N GLN A 48 11.15 5.30 -4.13
CA GLN A 48 10.51 4.80 -2.89
C GLN A 48 9.08 5.35 -2.68
N TYR A 49 8.69 6.34 -3.48
CA TYR A 49 7.40 7.02 -3.46
C TYR A 49 6.86 7.08 -4.89
N LEU A 50 5.59 6.77 -5.07
CA LEU A 50 4.94 6.87 -6.37
C LEU A 50 3.96 8.04 -6.40
N GLY A 51 4.08 8.86 -7.45
CA GLY A 51 3.05 9.83 -7.83
C GLY A 51 1.77 9.14 -8.30
N ALA A 52 0.69 9.93 -8.47
CA ALA A 52 -0.61 9.41 -8.92
C ALA A 52 -0.52 8.75 -10.31
N ALA A 53 0.18 9.37 -11.26
CA ALA A 53 0.32 8.85 -12.62
C ALA A 53 1.12 7.53 -12.67
N GLU A 54 2.24 7.45 -11.95
CA GLU A 54 3.05 6.21 -11.88
C GLU A 54 2.26 5.08 -11.22
N ARG A 55 1.51 5.39 -10.15
CA ARG A 55 0.67 4.41 -9.46
C ARG A 55 -0.40 3.84 -10.39
N ARG A 56 -1.10 4.69 -11.15
CA ARG A 56 -2.11 4.24 -12.13
C ARG A 56 -1.50 3.36 -13.22
N LYS A 57 -0.32 3.74 -13.74
CA LYS A 57 0.41 2.95 -14.74
C LYS A 57 0.81 1.57 -14.20
N LEU A 58 1.29 1.52 -12.96
CA LEU A 58 1.73 0.27 -12.33
C LEU A 58 0.54 -0.63 -11.99
N ALA A 59 -0.55 -0.04 -11.47
CA ALA A 59 -1.82 -0.72 -11.22
C ALA A 59 -2.35 -1.40 -12.49
N GLY A 60 -2.40 -0.67 -13.61
CA GLY A 60 -2.84 -1.20 -14.90
C GLY A 60 -1.96 -2.35 -15.42
N ARG A 61 -0.63 -2.23 -15.34
CA ARG A 61 0.30 -3.28 -15.78
C ARG A 61 0.19 -4.58 -14.98
N MET A 62 -0.16 -4.48 -13.70
CA MET A 62 -0.11 -5.61 -12.78
C MET A 62 -1.50 -6.16 -12.44
N GLN A 63 -2.55 -5.58 -13.04
CA GLN A 63 -3.96 -5.87 -12.76
C GLN A 63 -4.31 -5.72 -11.27
N LEU A 64 -3.75 -4.69 -10.63
CA LEU A 64 -3.96 -4.37 -9.22
C LEU A 64 -4.68 -3.03 -9.09
N SER A 65 -5.30 -2.79 -7.94
CA SER A 65 -5.86 -1.47 -7.61
C SER A 65 -4.76 -0.49 -7.19
N GLU A 66 -4.96 0.80 -7.48
CA GLU A 66 -4.08 1.88 -6.99
C GLU A 66 -3.90 1.83 -5.47
N VAL A 67 -4.93 1.43 -4.73
CA VAL A 67 -4.89 1.28 -3.27
C VAL A 67 -3.95 0.15 -2.83
N GLN A 68 -3.95 -0.99 -3.53
CA GLN A 68 -3.02 -2.09 -3.26
C GLN A 68 -1.57 -1.68 -3.51
N ILE A 69 -1.30 -0.98 -4.62
CA ILE A 69 0.03 -0.41 -4.90
C ILE A 69 0.43 0.58 -3.80
N LYS A 70 -0.44 1.52 -3.42
CA LYS A 70 -0.18 2.49 -2.35
C LYS A 70 0.13 1.79 -1.01
N THR A 71 -0.60 0.74 -0.68
CA THR A 71 -0.44 -0.01 0.57
C THR A 71 0.86 -0.81 0.58
N TRP A 72 1.19 -1.45 -0.54
CA TRP A 72 2.45 -2.18 -0.67
C TRP A 72 3.66 -1.25 -0.51
N PHE A 73 3.65 -0.07 -1.16
CA PHE A 73 4.73 0.92 -1.03
C PHE A 73 4.86 1.46 0.41
N GLN A 74 3.75 1.68 1.11
CA GLN A 74 3.78 2.03 2.54
C GLN A 74 4.41 0.92 3.39
N ASN A 75 3.96 -0.32 3.23
CA ASN A 75 4.52 -1.47 3.94
C ASN A 75 6.00 -1.67 3.63
N ARG A 76 6.42 -1.46 2.38
CA ARG A 76 7.82 -1.61 1.98
C ARG A 76 8.73 -0.58 2.64
N ARG A 77 8.29 0.68 2.75
CA ARG A 77 9.00 1.74 3.49
C ARG A 77 9.07 1.43 4.98
N MET A 78 7.97 0.95 5.58
CA MET A 78 7.97 0.54 6.99
C MET A 78 8.94 -0.61 7.25
N LYS A 79 9.03 -1.59 6.35
CA LYS A 79 10.01 -2.67 6.43
C LYS A 79 11.44 -2.12 6.33
N LEU A 80 11.73 -1.23 5.38
CA LEU A 80 13.03 -0.59 5.24
C LEU A 80 13.44 0.13 6.53
N LYS A 81 12.55 0.95 7.10
CA LYS A 81 12.80 1.67 8.34
C LYS A 81 13.06 0.76 9.55
N ARG A 82 12.45 -0.43 9.59
CA ARG A 82 12.68 -1.43 10.66
C ARG A 82 13.97 -2.23 10.48
N GLN A 83 14.56 -2.18 9.29
CA GLN A 83 15.82 -2.86 8.95
C GLN A 83 17.04 -1.93 9.05
N LEU A 84 16.78 -0.62 9.16
CA LEU A 84 17.73 0.40 9.63
C LEU A 84 17.69 0.44 11.16
#